data_AF-A0AAN9YE18-F1
#
_entry.id   AF-A0AAN9YE18-F1
#
_cell.length_a   1.000
_cell.length_b   1.000
_cell.length_c   1.000
_cell.angle_alpha   90.00
_cell.angle_beta   90.00
_cell.angle_gamma   90.00
#
_symmetry.space_group_name_H-M   'P 1'
#
loop_
_entity.id
_entity.type
_entity.pdbx_description
1 polymer ?
#
loop_
_entity_poly.entity_id
_entity_poly.type
_entity_poly.pdbx_seq_one_letter_code
_entity_poly.pdbx_strand_id
1 'polypeptide(L)'
;MFARFPRLQEVHYEPWREWDEGFQMLTDRDYLYLFESIHRLNTDLKSVVIFENFNQQYPAIIQRYLRRGGMTGCDSLRKPAPAVGRSVALASLNLEHLAASYIADASHFFEIEASWRWLNLSSLVLTSILLTPNEDPTKIGAMLQAAAAAAMKMPQLDTMEIWNGRKGLASLFKYQAFRKTQQATITWRATWTLTMKPAVIQAWEAVILMYDGWRLDVVQERLDGAAINSHGDAIEYLMLSGQIIRPISLHQILMEQRAMEDMETV
;
A
#
# COMPACT_ATOMS: atom_id res chain seq x y z
N MET A 1 -20.26 -7.01 -10.71
CA MET A 1 -20.34 -8.19 -9.82
C MET A 1 -20.99 -7.84 -8.48
N PHE A 2 -20.49 -6.83 -7.75
CA PHE A 2 -20.95 -6.51 -6.39
C PHE A 2 -22.40 -6.06 -6.26
N ALA A 3 -23.01 -5.48 -7.30
CA ALA A 3 -24.42 -5.12 -7.33
C ALA A 3 -25.39 -6.28 -7.01
N ARG A 4 -24.94 -7.53 -7.18
CA ARG A 4 -25.74 -8.73 -6.88
C ARG A 4 -25.66 -9.17 -5.41
N PHE A 5 -24.86 -8.49 -4.60
CA PHE A 5 -24.66 -8.78 -3.19
C PHE A 5 -25.02 -7.53 -2.35
N PRO A 6 -26.30 -7.17 -2.24
CA PRO A 6 -26.77 -5.90 -1.65
C PRO A 6 -26.59 -5.80 -0.12
N ARG A 7 -25.86 -6.73 0.50
CA ARG A 7 -25.48 -6.69 1.93
C ARG A 7 -23.99 -6.93 2.12
N LEU A 8 -23.22 -6.88 1.04
CA LEU A 8 -21.78 -7.10 1.07
C LEU A 8 -21.09 -5.87 1.67
N GLN A 9 -20.56 -6.03 2.88
CA GLN A 9 -19.88 -4.97 3.61
C GLN A 9 -18.35 -5.02 3.49
N GLU A 10 -17.80 -6.19 3.18
CA GLU A 10 -16.37 -6.40 3.18
C GLU A 10 -15.93 -7.32 2.03
N VAL A 11 -14.85 -6.93 1.35
CA VAL A 11 -14.22 -7.72 0.27
C VAL A 11 -12.74 -7.88 0.57
N HIS A 12 -12.26 -9.13 0.51
CA HIS A 12 -10.85 -9.48 0.50
C HIS A 12 -10.53 -10.14 -0.83
N TYR A 13 -9.59 -9.60 -1.59
CA TYR A 13 -9.18 -10.13 -2.89
C TYR A 13 -7.66 -10.16 -2.98
N GLU A 14 -7.08 -11.36 -3.10
CA GLU A 14 -5.64 -11.56 -2.97
C GLU A 14 -5.09 -12.30 -4.21
N PRO A 15 -5.10 -11.66 -5.40
CA PRO A 15 -4.63 -12.29 -6.63
C PRO A 15 -3.11 -12.41 -6.68
N TRP A 16 -2.61 -13.27 -7.56
CA TRP A 16 -1.20 -13.28 -7.93
C TRP A 16 -0.91 -12.20 -8.98
N ARG A 17 0.30 -11.64 -8.90
CA ARG A 17 0.88 -10.74 -9.92
C ARG A 17 1.13 -11.50 -11.23
N GLU A 18 0.86 -10.84 -12.34
CA GLU A 18 1.28 -11.29 -13.67
C GLU A 18 2.71 -10.82 -13.98
N TRP A 19 3.55 -11.73 -14.46
CA TRP A 19 4.96 -11.46 -14.76
C TRP A 19 5.23 -11.05 -16.21
N ASP A 20 4.29 -11.37 -17.11
CA ASP A 20 4.29 -10.89 -18.48
C ASP A 20 3.63 -9.50 -18.53
N GLU A 21 4.29 -8.53 -19.15
CA GLU A 21 3.76 -7.16 -19.29
C GLU A 21 2.39 -7.12 -19.98
N GLY A 22 2.16 -7.95 -20.99
CA GLY A 22 0.88 -8.01 -21.71
C GLY A 22 -0.25 -8.51 -20.83
N PHE A 23 -0.02 -9.60 -20.08
CA PHE A 23 -1.01 -10.09 -19.11
C PHE A 23 -1.21 -9.10 -17.94
N GLN A 24 -0.16 -8.47 -17.43
CA GLN A 24 -0.30 -7.46 -16.38
C GLN A 24 -1.12 -6.25 -16.86
N MET A 25 -0.97 -5.82 -18.11
CA MET A 25 -1.81 -4.76 -18.68
C MET A 25 -3.30 -5.15 -18.73
N LEU A 26 -3.61 -6.41 -19.02
CA LEU A 26 -4.98 -6.91 -18.99
C LEU A 26 -5.54 -6.95 -17.56
N THR A 27 -4.75 -7.44 -16.60
CA THR A 27 -5.10 -7.44 -15.18
C THR A 27 -5.32 -6.02 -14.65
N ASP A 28 -4.46 -5.07 -15.03
CA ASP A 28 -4.62 -3.65 -14.66
C ASP A 28 -5.91 -3.05 -15.22
N ARG A 29 -6.32 -3.45 -16.43
CA ARG A 29 -7.60 -3.07 -17.02
C ARG A 29 -8.79 -3.67 -16.26
N ASP A 30 -8.68 -4.92 -15.81
CA ASP A 30 -9.72 -5.59 -15.03
C ASP A 30 -9.90 -4.93 -13.65
N TYR A 31 -8.84 -4.44 -13.03
CA TYR A 31 -8.95 -3.61 -11.83
C TYR A 31 -9.78 -2.33 -12.07
N LEU A 32 -9.67 -1.69 -13.23
CA LEU A 32 -10.49 -0.51 -13.55
C LEU A 32 -11.98 -0.86 -13.53
N TYR A 33 -12.37 -1.99 -14.13
CA TYR A 33 -13.75 -2.46 -14.11
C TYR A 33 -14.20 -2.83 -12.68
N LEU A 34 -13.31 -3.42 -11.88
CA LEU A 34 -13.57 -3.75 -10.47
C LEU A 34 -13.91 -2.48 -9.67
N PHE A 35 -13.03 -1.49 -9.69
CA PHE A 35 -13.19 -0.25 -8.91
C PHE A 35 -14.32 0.63 -9.42
N GLU A 36 -14.55 0.69 -10.74
CA GLU A 36 -15.72 1.34 -11.30
C GLU A 36 -17.01 0.71 -10.76
N SER A 37 -17.05 -0.63 -10.65
CA SER A 37 -18.23 -1.32 -10.12
C SER A 37 -18.45 -1.07 -8.63
N ILE A 38 -17.38 -0.93 -7.84
CA ILE A 38 -17.46 -0.55 -6.42
C ILE A 38 -18.03 0.85 -6.30
N HIS A 39 -17.44 1.81 -7.02
CA HIS A 39 -17.85 3.22 -6.98
C HIS A 39 -19.32 3.43 -7.36
N ARG A 40 -19.80 2.77 -8.42
CA ARG A 40 -21.13 3.02 -8.99
C ARG A 40 -22.25 2.23 -8.32
N LEU A 41 -21.98 1.02 -7.84
CA LEU A 41 -23.04 0.02 -7.59
C LEU A 41 -23.09 -0.52 -6.16
N ASN A 42 -22.14 -0.16 -5.30
CA ASN A 42 -22.11 -0.69 -3.95
C ASN A 42 -22.09 0.45 -2.91
N THR A 43 -23.25 0.73 -2.34
CA THR A 43 -23.42 1.74 -1.28
C THR A 43 -23.18 1.19 0.13
N ASP A 44 -23.23 -0.12 0.31
CA ASP A 44 -23.14 -0.78 1.62
C ASP A 44 -21.74 -1.33 1.93
N LEU A 45 -20.83 -1.28 0.96
CA LEU A 45 -19.44 -1.71 1.14
C LEU A 45 -18.71 -0.73 2.05
N LYS A 46 -18.10 -1.28 3.10
CA LYS A 46 -17.36 -0.53 4.12
C LYS A 46 -15.87 -0.79 4.05
N SER A 47 -15.48 -2.02 3.70
CA SER A 47 -14.09 -2.46 3.73
C SER A 47 -13.68 -3.14 2.42
N VAL A 48 -12.57 -2.70 1.85
CA VAL A 48 -11.95 -3.33 0.69
C VAL A 48 -10.47 -3.57 0.99
N VAL A 49 -10.06 -4.83 0.93
CA VAL A 49 -8.68 -5.27 1.06
C VAL A 49 -8.29 -5.98 -0.21
N ILE A 50 -7.30 -5.43 -0.92
CA ILE A 50 -6.75 -6.03 -2.13
C ILE A 50 -5.24 -6.13 -1.98
N PHE A 51 -4.71 -7.33 -2.16
CA PHE A 51 -3.29 -7.63 -2.03
C PHE A 51 -2.81 -8.42 -3.25
N GLU A 52 -2.07 -7.78 -4.15
CA GLU A 52 -1.46 -8.48 -5.27
C GLU A 52 -0.17 -9.16 -4.80
N ASN A 53 -0.25 -10.47 -4.60
CA ASN A 53 0.85 -11.28 -4.13
C ASN A 53 1.87 -11.54 -5.25
N PHE A 54 3.13 -11.66 -4.89
CA PHE A 54 4.21 -12.02 -5.83
C PHE A 54 5.28 -12.80 -5.07
N ASN A 55 6.17 -13.47 -5.81
CA ASN A 55 7.39 -14.02 -5.24
C ASN A 55 8.59 -13.58 -6.10
N GLN A 56 9.57 -12.92 -5.48
CA GLN A 56 10.70 -12.31 -6.21
C GLN A 56 11.63 -13.33 -6.89
N GLN A 57 11.60 -14.59 -6.46
CA GLN A 57 12.42 -15.66 -7.03
C GLN A 57 11.76 -16.28 -8.28
N TYR A 58 10.44 -16.12 -8.46
CA TYR A 58 9.71 -16.76 -9.57
C TYR A 58 10.24 -16.40 -10.96
N PRO A 59 10.54 -15.13 -11.30
CA PRO A 59 11.11 -14.81 -12.61
C PRO A 59 12.39 -15.58 -12.92
N ALA A 60 13.30 -15.68 -11.94
CA ALA A 60 14.56 -16.38 -12.09
C ALA A 60 14.36 -17.90 -12.24
N ILE A 61 13.43 -18.48 -11.47
CA ILE A 61 13.03 -19.89 -11.56
C ILE A 61 12.44 -20.18 -12.95
N ILE A 62 11.43 -19.43 -13.37
CA ILE A 62 10.75 -19.61 -14.66
C ILE A 62 11.74 -19.49 -15.82
N GLN A 63 12.67 -18.52 -15.76
CA GLN A 63 13.71 -18.37 -16.78
C GLN A 63 14.64 -19.58 -16.86
N ARG A 64 15.02 -20.17 -15.71
CA ARG A 64 15.86 -21.37 -15.65
C ARG A 64 15.16 -22.61 -16.21
N TYR A 65 13.89 -22.82 -15.87
CA TYR A 65 13.18 -24.06 -16.23
C TYR A 65 12.56 -24.04 -17.63
N LEU A 66 12.04 -22.91 -18.11
CA LEU A 66 11.28 -22.91 -19.36
C LEU A 66 12.13 -22.84 -20.64
N ARG A 67 13.45 -22.56 -20.56
CA ARG A 67 14.38 -22.47 -21.73
C ARG A 67 13.82 -21.70 -22.96
N ARG A 68 12.79 -20.88 -22.79
CA ARG A 68 12.24 -20.04 -23.84
C ARG A 68 13.08 -18.78 -23.89
N GLY A 69 13.54 -18.45 -25.11
CA GLY A 69 14.33 -17.25 -25.38
C GLY A 69 13.74 -16.04 -24.68
N GLY A 70 14.62 -15.30 -24.00
CA GLY A 70 14.39 -14.10 -23.20
C GLY A 70 12.93 -13.74 -22.90
N MET A 71 12.50 -13.91 -21.65
CA MET A 71 11.45 -13.05 -21.09
C MET A 71 11.96 -11.59 -21.06
N THR A 72 12.05 -10.97 -22.22
CA THR A 72 12.23 -9.53 -22.38
C THR A 72 10.92 -8.88 -21.98
N GLY A 73 10.82 -8.41 -20.73
CA GLY A 73 9.61 -7.77 -20.20
C GLY A 73 9.21 -8.18 -18.78
N CYS A 74 9.96 -9.04 -18.09
CA CYS A 74 9.67 -9.34 -16.68
C CYS A 74 10.37 -8.31 -15.77
N ASP A 75 9.71 -7.16 -15.56
CA ASP A 75 10.20 -6.16 -14.61
C ASP A 75 10.20 -6.76 -13.20
N SER A 76 11.38 -6.82 -12.55
CA SER A 76 11.50 -7.35 -11.18
C SER A 76 10.66 -6.56 -10.16
N LEU A 77 10.31 -5.32 -10.50
CA LEU A 77 9.49 -4.42 -9.69
C LEU A 77 8.12 -4.22 -10.34
N ARG A 78 7.06 -4.45 -9.57
CA ARG A 78 5.69 -4.11 -9.96
C ARG A 78 5.56 -2.59 -10.05
N LYS A 79 5.15 -2.07 -11.21
CA LYS A 79 4.83 -0.66 -11.44
C LYS A 79 3.32 -0.52 -11.66
N PRO A 80 2.55 -0.10 -10.65
CA PRO A 80 1.11 0.13 -10.80
C PRO A 80 0.79 1.19 -11.85
N ALA A 81 -0.18 0.90 -12.73
CA ALA A 81 -0.65 1.87 -13.70
C ALA A 81 -1.32 3.07 -12.99
N PRO A 82 -1.03 4.34 -13.38
CA PRO A 82 -1.63 5.51 -12.74
C PRO A 82 -3.16 5.50 -12.70
N ALA A 83 -3.78 4.99 -13.78
CA ALA A 83 -5.23 4.86 -13.87
C ALA A 83 -5.83 3.99 -12.76
N VAL A 84 -5.13 2.91 -12.35
CA VAL A 84 -5.58 2.04 -11.27
C VAL A 84 -5.54 2.78 -9.94
N GLY A 85 -4.45 3.51 -9.64
CA GLY A 85 -4.35 4.32 -8.42
C GLY A 85 -5.47 5.35 -8.30
N ARG A 86 -5.79 6.05 -9.40
CA ARG A 86 -6.90 7.00 -9.44
C ARG A 86 -8.28 6.33 -9.28
N SER A 87 -8.48 5.16 -9.88
CA SER A 87 -9.73 4.40 -9.72
C SER A 87 -9.92 3.88 -8.29
N VAL A 88 -8.85 3.45 -7.62
CA VAL A 88 -8.87 3.06 -6.19
C VAL A 88 -9.29 4.25 -5.31
N ALA A 89 -8.73 5.43 -5.56
CA ALA A 89 -9.08 6.66 -4.85
C ALA A 89 -10.57 7.01 -5.02
N LEU A 90 -11.08 6.96 -6.26
CA LEU A 90 -12.50 7.23 -6.55
C LEU A 90 -13.44 6.19 -5.92
N ALA A 91 -13.08 4.92 -5.95
CA ALA A 91 -13.88 3.84 -5.37
C ALA A 91 -13.91 3.87 -3.84
N SER A 92 -12.91 4.49 -3.20
CA SER A 92 -12.79 4.51 -1.74
C SER A 92 -13.52 5.64 -1.04
N LEU A 93 -14.10 6.62 -1.78
CA LEU A 93 -14.72 7.82 -1.21
C LEU A 93 -15.79 7.53 -0.13
N ASN A 94 -16.51 6.41 -0.24
CA ASN A 94 -17.55 6.01 0.69
C ASN A 94 -17.13 4.91 1.68
N LEU A 95 -15.92 4.36 1.55
CA LEU A 95 -15.42 3.26 2.39
C LEU A 95 -15.02 3.76 3.78
N GLU A 96 -15.07 2.85 4.75
CA GLU A 96 -14.53 3.01 6.10
C GLU A 96 -13.08 2.51 6.18
N HIS A 97 -12.75 1.47 5.41
CA HIS A 97 -11.43 0.84 5.37
C HIS A 97 -11.00 0.53 3.92
N LEU A 98 -9.78 0.91 3.56
CA LEU A 98 -9.15 0.52 2.30
C LEU A 98 -7.72 0.03 2.56
N ALA A 99 -7.41 -1.16 2.04
CA ALA A 99 -6.04 -1.61 1.83
C ALA A 99 -5.85 -1.99 0.35
N ALA A 100 -4.89 -1.36 -0.32
CA ALA A 100 -4.55 -1.65 -1.72
C ALA A 100 -3.03 -1.82 -1.84
N SER A 101 -2.58 -3.07 -1.75
CA SER A 101 -1.16 -3.42 -1.74
C SER A 101 -0.72 -3.95 -3.09
N TYR A 102 0.35 -3.37 -3.64
CA TYR A 102 1.00 -3.66 -4.91
C TYR A 102 0.17 -3.45 -6.18
N ILE A 103 -1.16 -3.31 -6.07
CA ILE A 103 -2.06 -2.97 -7.20
C ILE A 103 -2.09 -1.48 -7.54
N ALA A 104 -1.71 -0.62 -6.59
CA ALA A 104 -1.80 0.82 -6.71
C ALA A 104 -0.60 1.46 -6.02
N ASP A 105 -0.13 2.57 -6.60
CA ASP A 105 0.89 3.39 -5.98
C ASP A 105 0.24 4.58 -5.25
N ALA A 106 0.70 4.85 -4.04
CA ALA A 106 0.21 5.96 -3.24
C ALA A 106 0.38 7.31 -3.94
N SER A 107 1.43 7.51 -4.76
CA SER A 107 1.61 8.74 -5.53
C SER A 107 0.43 9.03 -6.46
N HIS A 108 -0.03 8.03 -7.21
CA HIS A 108 -1.18 8.16 -8.11
C HIS A 108 -2.50 8.21 -7.35
N PHE A 109 -2.63 7.52 -6.22
CA PHE A 109 -3.83 7.61 -5.37
C PHE A 109 -4.04 9.03 -4.84
N PHE A 110 -2.96 9.73 -4.49
CA PHE A 110 -3.00 11.10 -3.96
C PHE A 110 -3.03 12.20 -5.03
N GLU A 111 -3.25 11.86 -6.30
CA GLU A 111 -3.62 12.83 -7.36
C GLU A 111 -5.09 13.27 -7.18
N ILE A 112 -5.35 13.95 -6.07
CA ILE A 112 -6.69 14.24 -5.55
C ILE A 112 -7.38 15.32 -6.37
N GLU A 113 -8.65 15.11 -6.72
CA GLU A 113 -9.49 16.16 -7.29
C GLU A 113 -10.09 17.07 -6.20
N ALA A 114 -10.37 18.32 -6.56
CA ALA A 114 -10.93 19.30 -5.61
C ALA A 114 -12.23 18.82 -4.94
N SER A 115 -13.10 18.13 -5.69
CA SER A 115 -14.41 17.62 -5.26
C SER A 115 -14.34 16.40 -4.35
N TRP A 116 -13.22 15.66 -4.32
CA TRP A 116 -13.14 14.40 -3.59
C TRP A 116 -13.02 14.61 -2.09
N ARG A 117 -13.76 13.81 -1.33
CA ARG A 117 -13.77 13.75 0.14
C ARG A 117 -14.07 12.33 0.59
N TRP A 118 -13.36 11.85 1.62
CA TRP A 118 -13.60 10.54 2.22
C TRP A 118 -14.22 10.72 3.59
N LEU A 119 -15.55 10.78 3.64
CA LEU A 119 -16.24 11.18 4.87
C LEU A 119 -16.20 10.10 5.96
N ASN A 120 -16.03 8.84 5.58
CA ASN A 120 -16.10 7.69 6.47
C ASN A 120 -14.76 6.97 6.65
N LEU A 121 -13.75 7.28 5.82
CA LEU A 121 -12.51 6.51 5.78
C LEU A 121 -11.70 6.74 7.07
N SER A 122 -11.53 5.65 7.82
CA SER A 122 -10.82 5.61 9.09
C SER A 122 -9.46 4.92 8.99
N SER A 123 -9.31 4.00 8.03
CA SER A 123 -8.07 3.28 7.78
C SER A 123 -7.74 3.26 6.29
N LEU A 124 -6.53 3.70 5.95
CA LEU A 124 -6.00 3.67 4.59
C LEU A 124 -4.62 3.00 4.60
N VAL A 125 -4.45 1.94 3.81
CA VAL A 125 -3.16 1.29 3.61
C VAL A 125 -2.84 1.18 2.13
N LEU A 126 -1.70 1.72 1.72
CA LEU A 126 -1.25 1.75 0.32
C LEU A 126 0.22 1.33 0.23
N THR A 127 0.61 0.81 -0.92
CA THR A 127 2.02 0.65 -1.26
C THR A 127 2.55 1.85 -2.04
N SER A 128 3.86 2.11 -1.97
CA SER A 128 4.52 2.98 -2.95
C SER A 128 5.91 2.51 -3.34
N ILE A 129 6.17 2.51 -4.64
CA ILE A 129 7.48 2.22 -5.23
C ILE A 129 8.53 3.28 -4.84
N LEU A 130 8.09 4.47 -4.39
CA LEU A 130 8.97 5.56 -3.99
C LEU A 130 9.65 5.31 -2.64
N LEU A 131 9.11 4.44 -1.78
CA LEU A 131 9.68 4.15 -0.47
C LEU A 131 10.87 3.19 -0.57
N THR A 132 11.93 3.62 -1.26
CA THR A 132 13.20 2.91 -1.41
C THR A 132 14.36 3.90 -1.20
N PRO A 133 15.54 3.45 -0.71
CA PRO A 133 16.64 4.35 -0.36
C PRO A 133 17.30 5.05 -1.57
N ASN A 134 17.08 4.53 -2.78
CA ASN A 134 17.71 5.03 -4.00
C ASN A 134 16.82 6.04 -4.74
N GLU A 135 15.59 6.27 -4.28
CA GLU A 135 14.68 7.21 -4.91
C GLU A 135 14.97 8.66 -4.47
N ASP A 136 14.59 9.63 -5.30
CA ASP A 136 14.74 11.05 -4.99
C ASP A 136 13.92 11.42 -3.73
N PRO A 137 14.57 11.90 -2.63
CA PRO A 137 13.88 12.34 -1.42
C PRO A 137 12.84 13.45 -1.68
N THR A 138 12.99 14.21 -2.76
CA THR A 138 12.03 15.24 -3.17
C THR A 138 10.73 14.63 -3.64
N LYS A 139 10.75 13.51 -4.38
CA LYS A 139 9.54 12.79 -4.79
C LYS A 139 8.84 12.14 -3.60
N ILE A 140 9.61 11.53 -2.69
CA ILE A 140 9.07 10.98 -1.44
C ILE A 140 8.37 12.08 -0.64
N GLY A 141 9.04 13.22 -0.45
CA GLY A 141 8.47 14.36 0.25
C GLY A 141 7.23 14.96 -0.43
N ALA A 142 7.19 14.99 -1.77
CA ALA A 142 6.01 15.43 -2.51
C ALA A 142 4.81 14.49 -2.31
N MET A 143 5.04 13.17 -2.37
CA MET A 143 4.01 12.17 -2.10
C MET A 143 3.49 12.29 -0.66
N LEU A 144 4.36 12.44 0.33
CA LEU A 144 3.94 12.56 1.73
C LEU A 144 3.18 13.87 2.03
N GLN A 145 3.46 14.96 1.30
CA GLN A 145 2.66 16.19 1.36
C GLN A 145 1.29 16.01 0.69
N ALA A 146 1.23 15.31 -0.44
CA ALA A 146 -0.03 14.98 -1.10
C ALA A 146 -0.90 14.08 -0.20
N ALA A 147 -0.28 13.12 0.50
CA ALA A 147 -0.94 12.29 1.51
C ALA A 147 -1.54 13.11 2.65
N ALA A 148 -0.81 14.11 3.17
CA ALA A 148 -1.32 15.03 4.18
C ALA A 148 -2.50 15.86 3.66
N ALA A 149 -2.41 16.38 2.43
CA ALA A 149 -3.52 17.08 1.77
C ALA A 149 -4.76 16.18 1.59
N ALA A 150 -4.55 14.88 1.33
CA ALA A 150 -5.61 13.88 1.33
C ALA A 150 -6.23 13.74 2.72
N ALA A 151 -5.41 13.57 3.75
CA ALA A 151 -5.85 13.37 5.13
C ALA A 151 -6.73 14.52 5.64
N MET A 152 -6.48 15.77 5.23
CA MET A 152 -7.37 16.91 5.53
C MET A 152 -8.81 16.73 5.00
N LYS A 153 -9.00 15.90 3.97
CA LYS A 153 -10.29 15.54 3.38
C LYS A 153 -10.89 14.25 3.96
N MET A 154 -10.28 13.70 5.00
CA MET A 154 -10.64 12.44 5.67
C MET A 154 -10.94 12.67 7.17
N PRO A 155 -12.09 13.27 7.53
CA PRO A 155 -12.35 13.70 8.92
C PRO A 155 -12.38 12.57 9.96
N GLN A 156 -12.62 11.33 9.52
CA GLN A 156 -12.67 10.12 10.36
C GLN A 156 -11.36 9.32 10.34
N LEU A 157 -10.31 9.81 9.66
CA LEU A 157 -9.04 9.09 9.55
C LEU A 157 -8.42 8.88 10.92
N ASP A 158 -8.17 7.62 11.26
CA ASP A 158 -7.45 7.20 12.47
C ASP A 158 -6.07 6.65 12.11
N THR A 159 -5.91 6.04 10.92
CA THR A 159 -4.63 5.46 10.49
C THR A 159 -4.44 5.58 8.99
N MET A 160 -3.26 6.06 8.57
CA MET A 160 -2.78 6.00 7.19
C MET A 160 -1.40 5.35 7.16
N GLU A 161 -1.26 4.29 6.37
CA GLU A 161 -0.02 3.54 6.21
C GLU A 161 0.39 3.52 4.73
N ILE A 162 1.56 4.05 4.42
CA ILE A 162 2.18 3.95 3.10
C ILE A 162 3.44 3.11 3.27
N TRP A 163 3.51 1.97 2.60
CA TRP A 163 4.58 1.02 2.84
C TRP A 163 5.19 0.44 1.57
N ASN A 164 6.35 -0.19 1.71
CA ASN A 164 6.97 -1.00 0.68
C ASN A 164 7.76 -2.13 1.34
N GLY A 165 7.71 -3.31 0.75
CA GLY A 165 8.29 -4.53 1.31
C GLY A 165 8.79 -5.45 0.21
N ARG A 166 10.04 -5.90 0.34
CA ARG A 166 10.68 -6.93 -0.47
C ARG A 166 11.96 -7.41 0.21
N LYS A 167 12.63 -8.45 -0.32
CA LYS A 167 13.92 -8.92 0.20
C LYS A 167 14.91 -7.76 0.39
N GLY A 168 15.44 -7.62 1.61
CA GLY A 168 16.36 -6.58 2.07
C GLY A 168 15.76 -5.20 2.30
N LEU A 169 14.47 -4.99 2.01
CA LEU A 169 13.82 -3.67 2.08
C LEU A 169 12.47 -3.76 2.77
N ALA A 170 12.33 -3.01 3.86
CA ALA A 170 11.04 -2.71 4.44
C ALA A 170 10.99 -1.22 4.78
N SER A 171 9.87 -0.56 4.48
CA SER A 171 9.68 0.86 4.77
C SER A 171 8.20 1.16 5.00
N LEU A 172 7.92 1.94 6.03
CA LEU A 172 6.59 2.37 6.42
C LEU A 172 6.64 3.84 6.83
N PHE A 173 5.82 4.65 6.17
CA PHE A 173 5.32 5.89 6.73
C PHE A 173 3.94 5.62 7.31
N LYS A 174 3.74 5.93 8.60
CA LYS A 174 2.48 5.73 9.29
C LYS A 174 2.03 7.02 9.98
N TYR A 175 0.81 7.46 9.70
CA TYR A 175 0.09 8.43 10.51
C TYR A 175 -0.91 7.68 11.39
N GLN A 176 -0.97 8.05 12.67
CA GLN A 176 -1.96 7.52 13.61
C GLN A 176 -2.55 8.64 14.47
N ALA A 177 -3.87 8.73 14.52
CA ALA A 177 -4.61 9.68 15.34
C ALA A 177 -5.15 9.00 16.61
N PHE A 178 -4.92 9.61 17.76
CA PHE A 178 -5.39 9.19 19.07
C PHE A 178 -6.40 10.21 19.59
N ARG A 179 -7.64 10.13 19.09
CA ARG A 179 -8.70 11.10 19.38
C ARG A 179 -9.00 11.28 20.88
N LYS A 180 -8.86 10.20 21.67
CA LYS A 180 -9.09 10.24 23.13
C LYS A 180 -8.05 11.07 23.88
N THR A 181 -6.81 11.07 23.43
CA THR A 181 -5.70 11.81 24.04
C THR A 181 -5.34 13.08 23.27
N GLN A 182 -6.09 13.39 22.20
CA GLN A 182 -5.87 14.56 21.33
C GLN A 182 -4.42 14.62 20.83
N GLN A 183 -3.92 13.48 20.36
CA GLN A 183 -2.54 13.33 19.90
C GLN A 183 -2.53 12.65 18.55
N ALA A 184 -1.55 12.98 17.72
CA ALA A 184 -1.24 12.23 16.52
C ALA A 184 0.25 11.92 16.47
N THR A 185 0.59 10.86 15.76
CA THR A 185 1.98 10.46 15.55
C THR A 185 2.20 10.18 14.08
N ILE A 186 3.29 10.72 13.52
CA ILE A 186 3.86 10.23 12.28
C ILE A 186 5.10 9.39 12.59
N THR A 187 5.12 8.15 12.11
CA THR A 187 6.21 7.19 12.32
C THR A 187 6.86 6.86 11.00
N TRP A 188 8.18 6.95 10.95
CA TRP A 188 9.00 6.33 9.90
C TRP A 188 9.65 5.07 10.46
N ARG A 189 9.28 3.91 9.94
CA ARG A 189 9.84 2.61 10.33
C ARG A 189 10.40 1.92 9.09
N ALA A 190 11.71 1.75 9.02
CA ALA A 190 12.33 1.23 7.79
C ALA A 190 13.72 0.62 8.00
N THR A 191 14.20 -0.14 7.02
CA THR A 191 15.58 -0.65 6.94
C THR A 191 16.61 0.43 6.59
N TRP A 192 16.15 1.66 6.35
CA TRP A 192 16.97 2.83 6.01
C TRP A 192 16.38 4.11 6.63
N THR A 193 17.18 5.17 6.72
CA THR A 193 16.76 6.43 7.36
C THR A 193 16.24 7.42 6.32
N LEU A 194 15.04 7.96 6.55
CA LEU A 194 14.51 9.09 5.80
C LEU A 194 14.63 10.37 6.63
N THR A 195 15.38 11.35 6.13
CA THR A 195 15.35 12.71 6.70
C THR A 195 14.10 13.43 6.20
N MET A 196 13.05 13.50 7.02
CA MET A 196 11.84 14.24 6.68
C MET A 196 12.14 15.74 6.61
N LYS A 197 11.88 16.35 5.45
CA LYS A 197 12.03 17.81 5.28
C LYS A 197 10.97 18.54 6.12
N PRO A 198 11.26 19.77 6.62
CA PRO A 198 10.30 20.56 7.38
C PRO A 198 8.94 20.74 6.69
N ALA A 199 8.92 20.89 5.36
CA ALA A 199 7.69 21.01 4.58
C ALA A 199 6.76 19.79 4.72
N VAL A 200 7.30 18.58 4.86
CA VAL A 200 6.49 17.36 5.10
C VAL A 200 5.87 17.42 6.49
N ILE A 201 6.67 17.73 7.51
CA ILE A 201 6.21 17.83 8.90
C ILE A 201 5.11 18.89 9.01
N GLN A 202 5.33 20.08 8.44
CA GLN A 202 4.35 21.18 8.41
C GLN A 202 3.03 20.79 7.71
N ALA A 203 3.10 20.02 6.63
CA ALA A 203 1.90 19.52 5.97
C ALA A 203 1.08 18.60 6.88
N TRP A 204 1.74 17.73 7.65
CA TRP A 204 1.07 16.86 8.63
C TRP A 204 0.62 17.59 9.89
N GLU A 205 1.33 18.64 10.32
CA GLU A 205 0.86 19.55 11.37
C GLU A 205 -0.46 20.21 10.94
N ALA A 206 -0.58 20.64 9.68
CA ALA A 206 -1.82 21.23 9.16
C ALA A 206 -3.03 20.27 9.21
N VAL A 207 -2.81 18.96 9.12
CA VAL A 207 -3.88 17.95 9.27
C VAL A 207 -4.47 18.01 10.68
N ILE A 208 -3.63 18.19 11.70
CA ILE A 208 -4.09 18.22 13.09
C ILE A 208 -4.53 19.61 13.56
N LEU A 209 -4.12 20.69 12.90
CA LEU A 209 -4.59 22.06 13.20
C LEU A 209 -6.10 22.23 13.04
N MET A 210 -6.77 21.31 12.33
CA MET A 210 -8.23 21.26 12.29
C MET A 210 -8.87 20.88 13.64
N TYR A 211 -8.07 20.38 14.59
CA TYR A 211 -8.50 19.89 15.88
C TYR A 211 -7.73 20.64 16.99
N ASP A 212 -8.42 21.57 17.65
CA ASP A 212 -7.81 22.45 18.66
C ASP A 212 -7.13 21.64 19.80
N GLY A 213 -5.94 22.08 20.20
CA GLY A 213 -5.14 21.46 21.25
C GLY A 213 -4.38 20.18 20.88
N TRP A 214 -4.48 19.70 19.64
CA TRP A 214 -3.77 18.48 19.23
C TRP A 214 -2.25 18.67 19.14
N ARG A 215 -1.51 17.60 19.41
CA ARG A 215 -0.04 17.53 19.26
C ARG A 215 0.36 16.48 18.24
N LEU A 216 1.37 16.79 17.43
CA LEU A 216 1.96 15.87 16.47
C LEU A 216 3.36 15.45 16.95
N ASP A 217 3.57 14.16 17.15
CA ASP A 217 4.89 13.59 17.40
C ASP A 217 5.47 12.94 16.15
N VAL A 218 6.79 13.01 16.02
CA VAL A 218 7.54 12.38 14.93
C VAL A 218 8.43 11.30 15.51
N VAL A 219 8.21 10.06 15.08
CA VAL A 219 8.95 8.87 15.56
C VAL A 219 9.74 8.28 14.41
N GLN A 220 10.97 7.85 14.68
CA GLN A 220 11.80 7.11 13.73
C GLN A 220 12.26 5.80 14.34
N GLU A 221 12.06 4.71 13.61
CA GLU A 221 12.39 3.35 14.01
C GLU A 221 13.22 2.69 12.91
N ARG A 222 14.36 2.11 13.28
CA ARG A 222 15.24 1.42 12.34
C ARG A 222 15.03 -0.09 12.43
N LEU A 223 14.89 -0.71 11.27
CA LEU A 223 14.84 -2.16 11.11
C LEU A 223 16.18 -2.70 10.60
N ASP A 224 16.45 -3.95 10.93
CA ASP A 224 17.56 -4.70 10.33
C ASP A 224 17.13 -5.23 8.95
N GLY A 225 17.81 -4.80 7.89
CA GLY A 225 17.56 -5.27 6.54
C GLY A 225 17.89 -6.74 6.33
N ALA A 226 18.82 -7.31 7.12
CA ALA A 226 19.18 -8.72 7.03
C ALA A 226 18.05 -9.66 7.50
N ALA A 227 17.11 -9.14 8.29
CA ALA A 227 15.94 -9.89 8.74
C ALA A 227 14.80 -9.94 7.72
N ILE A 228 14.87 -9.14 6.65
CA ILE A 228 13.81 -9.05 5.64
C ILE A 228 14.15 -9.95 4.46
N ASN A 229 13.70 -11.21 4.46
CA ASN A 229 13.99 -12.14 3.36
C ASN A 229 12.96 -12.08 2.23
N SER A 230 11.76 -11.59 2.52
CA SER A 230 10.64 -11.50 1.59
C SER A 230 9.74 -10.28 1.88
N HIS A 231 8.75 -10.05 1.02
CA HIS A 231 7.65 -9.13 1.33
C HIS A 231 6.77 -9.62 2.47
N GLY A 232 6.68 -10.94 2.70
CA GLY A 232 6.03 -11.53 3.87
C GLY A 232 6.71 -11.12 5.18
N ASP A 233 8.04 -11.20 5.25
CA ASP A 233 8.79 -10.73 6.42
C ASP A 233 8.63 -9.22 6.60
N ALA A 234 8.64 -8.45 5.51
CA ALA A 234 8.40 -7.01 5.59
C ALA A 234 7.06 -6.68 6.28
N ILE A 235 5.99 -7.45 6.00
CA ILE A 235 4.69 -7.27 6.66
C ILE A 235 4.80 -7.50 8.18
N GLU A 236 5.47 -8.57 8.62
CA GLU A 236 5.63 -8.88 10.04
C GLU A 236 6.48 -7.82 10.76
N TYR A 237 7.62 -7.44 10.18
CA TYR A 237 8.56 -6.51 10.79
C TYR A 237 8.10 -5.06 10.77
N LEU A 238 7.26 -4.66 9.81
CA LEU A 238 6.66 -3.32 9.76
C LEU A 238 5.54 -3.13 10.78
N MET A 239 4.95 -4.21 11.32
CA MET A 239 3.85 -4.16 12.29
C MET A 239 2.68 -3.29 11.79
N LEU A 240 2.26 -3.51 10.54
CA LEU A 240 1.13 -2.81 9.92
C LEU A 240 -0.14 -3.01 10.76
N SER A 241 -0.89 -1.93 10.96
CA SER A 241 -2.04 -1.92 11.87
C SER A 241 -3.36 -2.33 11.21
N GLY A 242 -3.43 -2.35 9.88
CA GLY A 242 -4.60 -2.82 9.12
C GLY A 242 -4.53 -4.31 8.74
N GLN A 243 -5.71 -4.89 8.43
CA GLN A 243 -5.79 -6.16 7.70
C GLN A 243 -5.39 -5.92 6.24
N ILE A 244 -4.10 -5.88 5.94
CA ILE A 244 -3.60 -5.74 4.56
C ILE A 244 -3.68 -7.03 3.74
N ILE A 245 -3.71 -8.17 4.43
CA ILE A 245 -3.81 -9.52 3.89
C ILE A 245 -4.40 -10.43 4.97
N ARG A 246 -5.09 -11.50 4.57
CA ARG A 246 -5.58 -12.52 5.48
C ARG A 246 -4.40 -13.24 6.16
N PRO A 247 -4.51 -13.57 7.47
CA PRO A 247 -3.46 -14.28 8.20
C PRO A 247 -3.03 -15.61 7.55
N ILE A 248 -3.99 -16.34 6.95
CA ILE A 248 -3.69 -17.60 6.27
C ILE A 248 -2.82 -17.40 5.03
N SER A 249 -3.07 -16.35 4.26
CA SER A 249 -2.32 -16.03 3.05
C SER A 249 -0.93 -15.50 3.40
N LEU A 250 -0.79 -14.71 4.46
CA LEU A 250 0.53 -14.35 5.00
C LEU A 250 1.32 -15.58 5.43
N HIS A 251 0.68 -16.51 6.13
CA HIS A 251 1.32 -17.77 6.52
C HIS A 251 1.79 -18.57 5.30
N GLN A 252 0.99 -18.64 4.24
CA GLN A 252 1.37 -19.29 2.98
C GLN A 252 2.59 -18.61 2.34
N ILE A 253 2.61 -17.28 2.24
CA ILE A 253 3.76 -16.52 1.70
C ILE A 253 5.04 -16.85 2.47
N LEU A 254 4.99 -16.86 3.81
CA LEU A 254 6.14 -17.16 4.66
C LEU A 254 6.60 -18.62 4.52
N MET A 255 5.67 -19.57 4.37
CA MET A 255 6.01 -20.98 4.14
C MET A 255 6.65 -21.19 2.76
N GLU A 256 6.11 -20.58 1.72
CA GLU A 256 6.66 -20.62 0.36
C GLU A 256 8.08 -20.04 0.32
N GLN A 257 8.31 -18.92 1.00
CA GLN A 257 9.65 -18.32 1.09
C GLN A 257 10.66 -19.28 1.71
N ARG A 258 10.33 -19.89 2.86
CA ARG A 258 11.22 -20.85 3.54
C ARG A 258 11.52 -22.06 2.65
N ALA A 259 10.51 -22.61 1.98
CA ALA A 259 10.69 -23.74 1.09
C ALA A 259 11.62 -23.42 -0.10
N MET A 260 11.63 -22.18 -0.58
CA MET A 260 12.52 -21.76 -1.68
C MET A 260 13.95 -21.50 -1.22
N GLU A 261 14.16 -21.01 -0.01
CA GLU A 261 15.51 -20.88 0.59
C GLU A 261 16.19 -22.24 0.77
N ASP A 262 15.42 -23.25 1.17
CA ASP A 262 15.90 -24.63 1.27
C ASP A 262 16.31 -25.20 -0.11
N MET A 263 15.68 -24.77 -1.21
CA MET A 263 16.05 -25.20 -2.56
C MET A 263 17.28 -24.49 -3.13
N GLU A 264 17.61 -23.28 -2.69
CA GLU A 264 18.83 -22.56 -3.11
C GLU A 264 20.10 -23.06 -2.41
N THR A 265 19.96 -23.79 -1.30
CA THR A 265 21.08 -24.29 -0.47
C THR A 265 21.51 -25.73 -0.77
N VAL A 266 20.86 -26.39 -1.72
CA VAL A 266 21.17 -27.76 -2.21
C VAL A 266 21.84 -27.71 -3.59
#